data_AF-A0A317YMH7-F1
#
_entry.id   AF-A0A317YMH7-F1
#
_cell.length_a   1.000
_cell.length_b   1.000
_cell.length_c   1.000
_cell.angle_alpha   90.00
_cell.angle_beta   90.00
_cell.angle_gamma   90.00
#
_symmetry.space_group_name_H-M   'P 1'
#
loop_
_entity.id
_entity.type
_entity.pdbx_description
1 polymer ?
#
loop_
_entity_poly.entity_id
_entity_poly.type
_entity_poly.pdbx_seq_one_letter_code
_entity_poly.pdbx_strand_id
1 'polypeptide(L)'
;MCFSTEDVQHYLALVNDTNPIHTDIVPGQLVVQYVCVEAGVEPIAVRYKNTIGVDEQVTWQRDNMQIQVSGIDEQLKIVIEVKAS
;
A
#
# COMPACT_ATOMS: atom_id res chain seq x y z
N MET A 1 -2.20 2.59 9.29
CA MET A 1 -3.20 1.74 8.61
C MET A 1 -2.82 0.27 8.78
N CYS A 2 -3.79 -0.62 8.61
CA CYS A 2 -3.65 -2.07 8.70
C CYS A 2 -4.73 -2.68 7.80
N PHE A 3 -4.44 -3.80 7.14
CA PHE A 3 -5.36 -4.46 6.22
C PHE A 3 -5.62 -5.88 6.70
N SER A 4 -6.86 -6.16 7.07
CA SER A 4 -7.27 -7.47 7.55
C SER A 4 -7.39 -8.47 6.40
N THR A 5 -7.47 -9.76 6.75
CA THR A 5 -7.80 -10.81 5.78
C THR A 5 -9.10 -10.48 5.01
N GLU A 6 -10.12 -9.96 5.69
CA GLU A 6 -11.39 -9.61 5.05
C GLU A 6 -11.24 -8.47 4.05
N ASP A 7 -10.49 -7.41 4.40
CA ASP A 7 -10.20 -6.29 3.50
C ASP A 7 -9.48 -6.77 2.23
N VAL A 8 -8.48 -7.64 2.40
CA VAL A 8 -7.72 -8.21 1.28
C VAL A 8 -8.61 -9.08 0.40
N GLN A 9 -9.41 -9.98 0.97
CA GLN A 9 -10.31 -10.84 0.19
C GLN A 9 -11.37 -10.03 -0.56
N HIS A 10 -11.91 -8.98 0.06
CA HIS A 10 -12.84 -8.08 -0.61
C HIS A 10 -12.19 -7.39 -1.81
N TYR A 11 -10.97 -6.87 -1.64
CA TYR A 11 -10.21 -6.25 -2.72
C TYR A 11 -9.93 -7.22 -3.87
N LEU A 12 -9.43 -8.43 -3.56
CA LEU A 12 -9.11 -9.45 -4.58
C LEU A 12 -10.33 -9.82 -5.43
N ALA A 13 -11.52 -9.89 -4.82
CA ALA A 13 -12.76 -10.14 -5.55
C ALA A 13 -13.12 -9.00 -6.52
N LEU A 14 -12.82 -7.74 -6.17
CA LEU A 14 -13.07 -6.58 -7.03
C LEU A 14 -12.13 -6.53 -8.23
N VAL A 15 -10.85 -6.86 -8.04
CA VAL A 15 -9.84 -6.82 -9.11
C VAL A 15 -9.65 -8.15 -9.83
N ASN A 16 -10.39 -9.19 -9.41
CA ASN A 16 -10.30 -10.56 -9.91
C ASN A 16 -8.85 -11.10 -9.92
N ASP A 17 -8.11 -10.82 -8.85
CA ASP A 17 -6.75 -11.32 -8.64
C ASP A 17 -6.80 -12.61 -7.81
N THR A 18 -6.38 -13.72 -8.42
CA THR A 18 -6.37 -15.05 -7.79
C THR A 18 -4.96 -15.48 -7.38
N ASN A 19 -4.01 -14.54 -7.27
CA ASN A 19 -2.64 -14.86 -6.91
C ASN A 19 -2.57 -15.39 -5.47
N PRO A 20 -2.11 -16.64 -5.25
CA PRO A 20 -2.17 -17.29 -3.96
C PRO A 20 -1.29 -16.63 -2.90
N ILE A 21 -0.35 -15.76 -3.26
CA ILE A 21 0.51 -15.05 -2.29
C ILE A 21 -0.30 -14.13 -1.36
N HIS A 22 -1.50 -13.72 -1.78
CA HIS A 22 -2.35 -12.80 -1.02
C HIS A 22 -3.12 -13.46 0.14
N THR A 23 -2.80 -14.72 0.46
CA THR A 23 -3.11 -15.31 1.77
C THR A 23 -2.26 -14.71 2.89
N ASP A 24 -1.03 -14.31 2.57
CA ASP A 24 -0.04 -13.88 3.56
C ASP A 24 0.38 -12.42 3.42
N ILE A 25 0.34 -11.88 2.19
CA ILE A 25 0.78 -10.51 1.90
C ILE A 25 -0.30 -9.64 1.29
N VAL A 26 -0.35 -8.38 1.71
CA VAL A 26 -1.26 -7.37 1.17
C VAL A 26 -0.88 -7.05 -0.28
N PRO A 27 -1.84 -7.01 -1.22
CA PRO A 27 -1.59 -6.52 -2.57
C PRO A 27 -1.03 -5.10 -2.56
N GLY A 28 0.12 -4.89 -3.18
CA GLY A 28 0.75 -3.56 -3.20
C GLY A 28 -0.14 -2.48 -3.83
N GLN A 29 -0.98 -2.85 -4.80
CA GLN A 29 -1.93 -1.94 -5.44
C GLN A 29 -3.04 -1.45 -4.49
N LEU A 30 -3.53 -2.31 -3.60
CA LEU A 30 -4.50 -1.93 -2.56
C LEU A 30 -3.91 -0.82 -1.67
N VAL A 31 -2.67 -1.01 -1.23
CA VAL A 31 -1.96 -0.06 -0.36
C VAL A 31 -1.76 1.28 -1.07
N VAL A 32 -1.33 1.27 -2.33
CA VAL A 32 -1.14 2.49 -3.13
C VAL A 32 -2.45 3.23 -3.30
N GLN A 33 -3.52 2.54 -3.69
CA GLN A 33 -4.83 3.16 -3.90
C GLN A 33 -5.36 3.79 -2.60
N TYR A 34 -5.28 3.06 -1.49
CA TYR A 34 -5.70 3.56 -0.18
C TYR A 34 -4.97 4.86 0.18
N VAL A 35 -3.63 4.86 0.08
CA VAL A 35 -2.79 6.01 0.44
C VAL A 35 -3.02 7.20 -0.49
N CYS A 36 -3.13 6.96 -1.81
CA CYS A 36 -3.37 8.03 -2.79
C CYS A 36 -4.74 8.68 -2.59
N VAL A 37 -5.77 7.90 -2.30
CA VAL A 37 -7.12 8.41 -1.99
C VAL A 37 -7.10 9.23 -0.69
N GLU A 38 -6.48 8.72 0.37
CA GLU A 38 -6.37 9.41 1.66
C GLU A 38 -5.57 10.74 1.53
N ALA A 39 -4.51 10.74 0.72
CA ALA A 39 -3.67 11.90 0.47
C ALA A 39 -4.23 12.88 -0.59
N GLY A 40 -5.31 12.52 -1.29
CA GLY A 40 -5.93 13.34 -2.34
C GLY A 40 -5.02 13.56 -3.57
N VAL A 41 -4.24 12.54 -3.97
CA VAL A 41 -3.26 12.63 -5.05
C VAL A 41 -3.30 11.43 -5.97
N GLU A 42 -2.79 11.61 -7.19
CA GLU A 42 -2.57 10.54 -8.16
C GLU A 42 -1.10 10.10 -8.17
N PRO A 43 -0.81 8.79 -8.21
CA PRO A 43 0.56 8.29 -8.29
C PRO A 43 1.15 8.51 -9.70
N ILE A 44 2.40 8.95 -9.76
CA ILE A 44 3.22 9.02 -10.99
C ILE A 44 3.96 7.71 -11.19
N ALA A 45 4.62 7.22 -10.14
CA ALA A 45 5.38 5.98 -10.14
C ALA A 45 5.35 5.34 -8.76
N VAL A 46 5.47 4.01 -8.72
CA VAL A 46 5.46 3.24 -7.48
C VAL A 46 6.66 2.30 -7.44
N ARG A 47 7.36 2.27 -6.30
CA ARG A 47 8.48 1.36 -6.03
C ARG A 47 8.16 0.51 -4.80
N TYR A 48 7.95 -0.78 -5.02
CA TYR A 48 7.78 -1.77 -3.95
C TYR A 48 9.16 -2.23 -3.45
N LYS A 49 9.40 -2.16 -2.13
CA LYS A 49 10.70 -2.43 -1.50
C LYS A 49 10.66 -3.68 -0.63
N ASN A 50 9.67 -3.77 0.24
CA ASN A 50 9.46 -4.89 1.15
C ASN A 50 7.97 -5.24 1.20
N THR A 51 7.66 -6.50 1.47
CA THR A 51 6.29 -6.98 1.61
C THR A 51 5.61 -6.38 2.84
N ILE A 52 4.29 -6.23 2.74
CA ILE A 52 3.42 -5.91 3.87
C ILE A 52 2.61 -7.16 4.15
N GLY A 53 2.75 -7.73 5.33
CA GLY A 53 1.95 -8.88 5.77
C GLY A 53 0.49 -8.48 5.98
N VAL A 54 -0.43 -9.43 5.80
CA VAL A 54 -1.81 -9.25 6.27
C VAL A 54 -1.79 -9.02 7.78
N ASP A 55 -2.66 -8.12 8.27
CA ASP A 55 -2.70 -7.65 9.65
C ASP A 55 -1.43 -6.92 10.13
N GLU A 56 -0.44 -6.67 9.25
CA GLU A 56 0.73 -5.86 9.57
C GLU A 56 0.34 -4.38 9.68
N GLN A 57 0.76 -3.75 10.78
CA GLN A 57 0.59 -2.31 10.96
C GLN A 57 1.66 -1.53 10.19
N VAL A 58 1.20 -0.61 9.34
CA VAL A 58 2.06 0.28 8.56
C VAL A 58 1.61 1.74 8.71
N THR A 59 2.52 2.67 8.54
CA THR A 59 2.25 4.12 8.52
C THR A 59 2.68 4.69 7.18
N TRP A 60 2.15 5.86 6.83
CA TRP A 60 2.61 6.59 5.67
C TRP A 60 2.86 8.05 6.00
N GLN A 61 3.83 8.63 5.32
CA GLN A 61 4.20 10.04 5.43
C GLN A 61 4.41 10.62 4.04
N ARG A 62 4.01 11.88 3.87
CA ARG A 62 4.13 12.61 2.61
C ARG A 62 5.11 13.76 2.74
N ASP A 63 5.98 13.88 1.74
CA ASP A 63 6.71 15.11 1.46
C ASP A 63 6.18 15.73 0.14
N ASN A 64 6.83 16.79 -0.36
CA ASN A 64 6.35 17.50 -1.55
C ASN A 64 6.18 16.60 -2.79
N MET A 65 7.01 15.58 -2.98
CA MET A 65 7.09 14.83 -4.25
C MET A 65 6.88 13.32 -4.09
N GLN A 66 6.83 12.82 -2.86
CA GLN A 66 6.66 11.40 -2.61
C GLN A 66 5.87 11.11 -1.34
N ILE A 67 5.28 9.93 -1.32
CA ILE A 67 4.71 9.29 -0.13
C ILE A 67 5.52 8.04 0.17
N GLN A 68 5.91 7.87 1.42
CA GLN A 68 6.60 6.68 1.91
C GLN A 68 5.67 5.90 2.82
N VAL A 69 5.55 4.59 2.58
CA VAL A 69 4.85 3.64 3.45
C VAL A 69 5.89 2.79 4.18
N SER A 70 5.83 2.74 5.50
CA SER A 70 6.80 2.04 6.34
C SER A 70 6.10 1.14 7.36
N GLY A 71 6.76 0.03 7.73
CA GLY A 71 6.37 -0.78 8.88
C GLY A 71 6.63 -0.07 10.20
N ILE A 72 6.10 -0.63 11.30
CA ILE A 72 6.34 -0.13 12.67
C ILE A 72 7.82 -0.16 13.08
N ASP A 73 8.62 -0.99 12.42
CA ASP A 73 10.07 -1.14 12.58
C ASP A 73 10.87 -0.16 11.70
N GLU A 74 10.19 0.84 11.14
CA GLU A 74 10.71 1.81 10.17
C GLU A 74 11.20 1.18 8.86
N GLN A 75 10.90 -0.11 8.61
CA GLN A 75 11.23 -0.75 7.35
C GLN A 75 10.40 -0.13 6.22
N LEU A 76 11.08 0.52 5.27
CA LEU A 76 10.44 1.09 4.09
C LEU A 76 9.79 -0.02 3.23
N LYS A 77 8.49 0.07 3.01
CA LYS A 77 7.69 -0.91 2.26
C LYS A 77 7.44 -0.44 0.83
N ILE A 78 6.94 0.77 0.66
CA ILE A 78 6.55 1.34 -0.65
C ILE A 78 6.97 2.80 -0.72
N VAL A 79 7.45 3.23 -1.89
CA VAL A 79 7.62 4.64 -2.24
C VAL A 79 6.71 4.97 -3.42
N ILE A 80 5.90 6.01 -3.27
CA ILE A 80 4.96 6.49 -4.29
C ILE A 80 5.38 7.90 -4.68
N GLU A 81 5.78 8.09 -5.93
CA GLU A 81 6.04 9.42 -6.49
C GLU A 81 4.71 10.08 -6.85
N VAL A 82 4.53 11.34 -6.47
CA VAL A 82 3.30 12.11 -6.71
C VAL A 82 3.64 13.49 -7.27
N LYS A 83 2.67 14.18 -7.87
CA LYS A 83 2.89 15.54 -8.33
C LYS A 83 3.15 16.46 -7.14
N ALA A 84 4.10 17.39 -7.33
CA ALA A 84 4.27 18.51 -6.40
C ALA A 84 2.96 19.29 -6.30
N SER A 85 2.61 19.67 -5.07
CA SER A 85 1.45 20.53 -4.76
C SER A 85 1.78 22.00 -4.99
#